data_AF-A0A0R1UY61-F1
#
_entry.id   AF-A0A0R1UY61-F1
#
_cell.length_a   1.000
_cell.length_b   1.000
_cell.length_c   1.000
_cell.angle_alpha   90.00
_cell.angle_beta   90.00
_cell.angle_gamma   90.00
#
_symmetry.space_group_name_H-M   'P 1'
#
loop_
_entity.id
_entity.type
_entity.pdbx_description
1 polymer ?
#
loop_
_entity_poly.entity_id
_entity_poly.type
_entity_poly.pdbx_seq_one_letter_code
_entity_poly.pdbx_strand_id
1 'polypeptide(L)'
;MSDSLRQIKANKDKNSQALEYEQLIRNLVSEKSELEDIANEYKQELEKISISNDDIESLHQTVETTFKIIMGAGIIKYDSDEEQATTTQSLNALLALLNSDTLRTLQLLGYNYKEAIGAPLTEVTSRFILNKLSSETTKVKRQRK
;
A
#
# COMPACT_ATOMS: atom_id res chain seq x y z
N MET A 1 0.60 -4.59 39.54
CA MET A 1 1.98 -5.03 39.24
C MET A 1 2.88 -5.07 40.48
N SER A 2 3.27 -3.94 41.09
CA SER A 2 4.05 -3.95 42.36
C SER A 2 3.33 -4.68 43.51
N ASP A 3 2.01 -4.49 43.63
CA ASP A 3 1.25 -5.10 44.73
C ASP A 3 1.06 -6.61 44.57
N SER A 4 0.84 -7.09 43.34
CA SER A 4 0.75 -8.53 43.05
C SER A 4 2.07 -9.25 43.33
N LEU A 5 3.21 -8.66 42.94
CA LEU A 5 4.53 -9.23 43.22
C LEU A 5 4.82 -9.29 44.73
N ARG A 6 4.39 -8.26 45.47
CA ARG A 6 4.49 -8.22 46.94
C ARG A 6 3.60 -9.28 47.61
N GLN A 7 2.40 -9.52 47.08
CA GLN A 7 1.48 -10.55 47.58
C GLN A 7 2.03 -11.97 47.38
N ILE A 8 2.53 -12.29 46.19
CA ILE A 8 3.13 -13.61 45.91
C ILE A 8 4.33 -13.84 46.83
N LYS A 9 5.19 -12.82 46.98
CA LYS A 9 6.38 -12.90 47.84
C LYS A 9 6.07 -13.04 49.34
N ALA A 10 4.88 -12.62 49.77
CA ALA A 10 4.41 -12.76 51.14
C ALA A 10 3.82 -14.16 51.44
N ASN A 11 3.50 -14.95 50.41
CA ASN A 11 3.02 -16.31 50.58
C ASN A 11 4.13 -17.23 51.13
N LYS A 12 3.83 -18.08 52.11
CA LYS A 12 4.84 -18.94 52.77
C LYS A 12 4.95 -20.32 52.13
N ASP A 13 3.98 -20.69 51.29
CA ASP A 13 3.99 -21.95 50.55
C ASP A 13 4.75 -21.79 49.22
N LYS A 14 5.86 -22.52 49.10
CA LYS A 14 6.73 -22.48 47.92
C LYS A 14 6.07 -23.04 46.66
N ASN A 15 5.18 -24.03 46.79
CA ASN A 15 4.48 -24.60 45.64
C ASN A 15 3.42 -23.64 45.13
N SER A 16 2.67 -23.00 46.04
CA SER A 16 1.72 -21.93 45.68
C SER A 16 2.42 -20.75 45.03
N GLN A 17 3.57 -20.31 45.59
CA GLN A 17 4.37 -19.24 44.99
C GLN A 17 4.82 -19.56 43.57
N ALA A 18 5.32 -20.77 43.31
CA ALA A 18 5.76 -21.17 41.98
C ALA A 18 4.61 -21.09 40.95
N LEU A 19 3.42 -21.54 41.35
CA LEU A 19 2.24 -21.54 40.50
C LEU A 19 1.73 -20.11 40.22
N GLU A 20 1.76 -19.25 41.24
CA GLU A 20 1.43 -17.82 41.11
C GLU A 20 2.45 -17.06 40.24
N TYR A 21 3.75 -17.39 40.33
CA TYR A 21 4.77 -16.83 39.44
C TYR A 21 4.60 -17.30 38.00
N GLU A 22 4.29 -18.58 37.77
CA GLU A 22 3.97 -19.07 36.42
C GLU A 22 2.76 -18.35 35.82
N GLN A 23 1.70 -18.15 36.62
CA GLN A 23 0.52 -17.39 36.20
C GLN A 23 0.89 -15.94 35.84
N LEU A 24 1.69 -15.28 36.67
CA LEU A 24 2.16 -13.91 36.42
C LEU A 24 3.01 -13.83 35.15
N ILE A 25 3.90 -14.79 34.92
CA ILE A 25 4.72 -14.86 33.71
C ILE A 25 3.84 -15.06 32.47
N ARG A 26 2.86 -15.96 32.52
CA ARG A 26 1.92 -16.17 31.41
C ARG A 26 1.14 -14.89 31.09
N ASN A 27 0.66 -14.19 32.11
CA ASN A 27 -0.04 -12.93 31.92
C ASN A 27 0.88 -11.87 31.28
N LEU A 28 2.13 -11.74 31.75
CA LEU A 28 3.11 -10.81 31.16
C LEU A 28 3.41 -11.13 29.69
N VAL A 29 3.51 -12.42 29.34
CA VAL A 29 3.73 -12.84 27.96
C VAL A 29 2.51 -12.51 27.10
N SER A 30 1.30 -12.71 27.61
CA SER A 30 0.05 -12.32 26.91
C SER A 30 -0.02 -10.81 26.71
N GLU A 31 0.16 -10.03 27.77
CA GLU A 31 0.14 -8.56 27.73
C GLU A 31 1.19 -8.01 26.75
N LYS A 32 2.38 -8.60 26.69
CA LYS A 32 3.41 -8.24 25.71
C LYS A 32 2.95 -8.51 24.27
N SER A 33 2.34 -9.66 24.02
CA SER A 33 1.82 -9.99 22.68
C SER A 33 0.74 -9.00 22.25
N GLU A 34 -0.19 -8.68 23.15
CA GLU A 34 -1.25 -7.70 22.89
C GLU A 34 -0.67 -6.30 22.60
N LEU A 35 0.34 -5.88 23.36
CA LEU A 35 1.06 -4.63 23.10
C LEU A 35 1.79 -4.63 21.76
N GLU A 36 2.41 -5.74 21.38
CA GLU A 36 3.07 -5.90 20.07
C GLU A 36 2.06 -5.84 18.92
N ASP A 37 0.89 -6.46 19.07
CA ASP A 37 -0.17 -6.41 18.07
C ASP A 37 -0.71 -4.99 17.89
N ILE A 38 -1.02 -4.30 18.99
CA ILE A 38 -1.46 -2.91 18.97
C ILE A 38 -0.39 -2.02 18.32
N ALA A 39 0.88 -2.16 18.72
CA ALA A 39 1.97 -1.37 18.15
C ALA A 39 2.16 -1.62 16.64
N ASN A 40 1.98 -2.87 16.19
CA ASN A 40 2.02 -3.22 14.78
C ASN A 40 0.85 -2.63 14.01
N GLU A 41 -0.36 -2.62 14.58
CA GLU A 41 -1.53 -1.99 13.98
C GLU A 41 -1.33 -0.48 13.81
N TYR A 42 -0.87 0.21 14.87
CA TYR A 42 -0.50 1.63 14.79
C TYR A 42 0.62 1.89 13.78
N LYS A 43 1.63 1.01 13.72
CA LYS A 43 2.72 1.10 12.74
C LYS A 43 2.17 0.95 11.32
N GLN A 44 1.26 0.01 11.07
CA GLN A 44 0.63 -0.17 9.76
C GLN A 44 -0.23 1.03 9.36
N GLU A 45 -0.94 1.65 10.31
CA GLU A 45 -1.66 2.90 10.07
C GLU A 45 -0.74 4.07 9.75
N LEU A 46 0.42 4.18 10.43
CA LEU A 46 1.43 5.20 10.13
C LEU A 46 2.12 4.97 8.77
N GLU A 47 2.49 3.73 8.46
CA GLU A 47 3.10 3.34 7.18
C GLU A 47 2.12 3.38 6.00
N LYS A 48 0.82 3.53 6.25
CA LYS A 48 -0.17 3.76 5.19
C LYS A 48 -0.06 5.14 4.55
N ILE A 49 0.61 6.12 5.17
CA ILE A 49 0.35 7.54 4.86
C ILE A 49 1.56 8.34 4.35
N SER A 50 2.79 7.83 4.45
CA SER A 50 3.96 8.63 4.04
C SER A 50 4.75 8.01 2.90
N ILE A 51 4.62 8.59 1.69
CA ILE A 51 5.65 8.44 0.65
C ILE A 51 6.83 9.33 1.08
N SER A 52 8.07 8.82 1.02
CA SER A 52 9.28 9.64 1.27
C SER A 52 9.46 10.69 0.18
N ASN A 53 10.15 11.81 0.45
CA ASN A 53 10.39 12.83 -0.57
C ASN A 53 11.08 12.24 -1.82
N ASP A 54 12.05 11.35 -1.62
CA ASP A 54 12.79 10.67 -2.69
C ASP A 54 11.88 9.73 -3.50
N ASP A 55 10.88 9.13 -2.85
CA ASP A 55 9.90 8.25 -3.49
C ASP A 55 8.88 9.06 -4.30
N ILE A 56 8.52 10.28 -3.86
CA ILE A 56 7.64 11.19 -4.60
C ILE A 56 8.33 11.65 -5.91
N GLU A 57 9.61 11.99 -5.85
CA GLU A 57 10.38 12.38 -7.03
C GLU A 57 10.52 11.20 -8.01
N SER A 58 10.80 10.01 -7.49
CA SER A 58 10.84 8.77 -8.27
C SER A 58 9.49 8.44 -8.92
N LEU A 59 8.38 8.68 -8.22
CA LEU A 59 7.03 8.50 -8.73
C LEU A 59 6.75 9.47 -9.88
N HIS A 60 7.07 10.75 -9.71
CA HIS A 60 6.93 11.76 -10.77
C HIS A 60 7.73 11.36 -12.02
N GLN A 61 9.00 10.96 -11.87
CA GLN A 61 9.86 10.51 -12.96
C GLN A 61 9.31 9.27 -13.68
N THR A 62 8.79 8.31 -12.90
CA THR A 62 8.23 7.05 -13.43
C THR A 62 6.94 7.31 -14.21
N VAL A 63 6.06 8.16 -13.69
CA VAL A 63 4.82 8.55 -14.37
C VAL A 63 5.13 9.30 -15.66
N GLU A 64 6.05 10.26 -15.63
CA GLU A 64 6.47 11.02 -16.81
C GLU A 64 7.04 10.09 -17.90
N THR A 65 7.90 9.15 -17.52
CA THR A 65 8.50 8.19 -18.44
C THR A 65 7.45 7.26 -19.04
N THR A 66 6.54 6.74 -18.21
CA THR A 66 5.44 5.88 -18.67
C THR A 66 4.52 6.61 -19.63
N PHE A 67 4.19 7.88 -19.36
CA PHE A 67 3.38 8.71 -20.23
C PHE A 67 4.03 8.96 -21.59
N LYS A 68 5.33 9.28 -21.60
CA LYS A 68 6.10 9.42 -22.84
C LYS A 68 6.10 8.13 -23.66
N ILE A 69 6.19 6.97 -23.01
CA ILE A 69 6.11 5.68 -23.68
C ILE A 69 4.72 5.45 -24.26
N ILE A 70 3.64 5.69 -23.51
CA ILE A 70 2.26 5.47 -24.00
C ILE A 70 1.95 6.37 -25.20
N MET A 71 2.33 7.66 -25.13
CA MET A 71 2.14 8.61 -26.22
C MET A 71 3.03 8.30 -27.42
N GLY A 72 4.31 8.00 -27.18
CA GLY A 72 5.29 7.72 -28.24
C GLY A 72 5.13 6.36 -28.91
N ALA A 73 4.61 5.36 -28.20
CA ALA A 73 4.37 4.02 -28.74
C ALA A 73 3.08 3.92 -29.57
N GLY A 74 2.32 5.01 -29.73
CA GLY A 74 1.09 5.03 -30.54
C GLY A 74 0.00 4.07 -30.04
N ILE A 75 0.02 3.73 -28.73
CA ILE A 75 -0.98 2.84 -28.11
C ILE A 75 -2.36 3.49 -28.17
N ILE A 76 -2.41 4.81 -28.01
CA ILE A 76 -3.63 5.60 -28.18
C ILE A 76 -3.72 5.97 -29.66
N LYS A 77 -4.79 5.51 -30.32
CA LYS A 77 -5.14 5.91 -31.69
C LYS A 77 -6.00 7.16 -31.61
N TYR A 78 -5.67 8.16 -32.40
CA TYR A 78 -6.41 9.42 -32.50
C TYR A 78 -7.14 9.44 -33.85
N ASP A 79 -8.42 9.84 -33.86
CA ASP A 79 -9.19 9.97 -35.10
C ASP A 79 -8.92 11.32 -35.81
N SER A 80 -8.35 12.31 -35.10
CA SER A 80 -7.94 13.59 -35.67
C SER A 80 -6.77 14.25 -34.91
N ASP A 81 -6.09 15.19 -35.58
CA ASP A 81 -5.01 15.98 -34.97
C ASP A 81 -5.50 16.87 -33.81
N GLU A 82 -6.75 17.34 -33.86
CA GLU A 82 -7.37 18.12 -32.77
C GLU A 82 -7.62 17.26 -31.52
N GLU A 83 -8.02 16.01 -31.70
CA GLU A 83 -8.23 15.05 -30.61
C GLU A 83 -6.90 14.64 -29.96
N GLN A 84 -5.83 14.55 -30.76
CA GLN A 84 -4.47 14.37 -30.27
C GLN A 84 -4.00 15.57 -29.44
N ALA A 85 -4.23 16.80 -29.92
CA ALA A 85 -3.84 18.02 -29.21
C ALA A 85 -4.57 18.20 -27.87
N THR A 86 -5.88 17.93 -27.85
CA THR A 86 -6.69 18.01 -26.62
C THR A 86 -6.31 16.92 -25.61
N THR A 87 -6.05 15.71 -26.08
CA THR A 87 -5.59 14.62 -25.20
C THR A 87 -4.23 14.96 -24.61
N THR A 88 -3.25 15.37 -25.42
CA THR A 88 -1.91 15.73 -24.95
C THR A 88 -1.94 16.90 -23.97
N GLN A 89 -2.78 17.92 -24.19
CA GLN A 89 -2.97 19.00 -23.23
C GLN A 89 -3.55 18.52 -21.89
N SER A 90 -4.56 17.64 -21.93
CA SER A 90 -5.17 17.08 -20.73
C SER A 90 -4.17 16.24 -19.93
N LEU A 91 -3.31 15.49 -20.61
CA LEU A 91 -2.25 14.71 -20.00
C LEU A 91 -1.16 15.59 -19.38
N ASN A 92 -0.79 16.69 -20.03
CA ASN A 92 0.15 17.66 -19.47
C ASN A 92 -0.42 18.34 -18.22
N ALA A 93 -1.72 18.65 -18.20
CA ALA A 93 -2.38 19.17 -17.01
C ALA A 93 -2.36 18.14 -15.86
N LEU A 94 -2.56 16.85 -16.16
CA LEU A 94 -2.44 15.79 -15.17
C LEU A 94 -1.00 15.64 -14.64
N LEU A 95 0.01 15.71 -15.51
CA LEU A 95 1.42 15.70 -15.10
C LEU A 95 1.76 16.89 -14.20
N ALA A 96 1.23 18.08 -14.50
CA ALA A 96 1.43 19.26 -13.67
C ALA A 96 0.82 19.09 -12.25
N LEU A 97 -0.29 18.36 -12.13
CA LEU A 97 -0.91 18.03 -10.83
C LEU A 97 -0.16 16.92 -10.07
N LEU A 98 0.62 16.10 -10.77
CA LEU A 98 1.45 15.05 -10.18
C LEU A 98 2.86 15.54 -9.78
N ASN A 99 3.09 16.86 -9.76
CA ASN A 99 4.37 17.41 -9.30
C ASN A 99 4.61 17.11 -7.82
N SER A 100 5.88 17.08 -7.40
CA SER A 100 6.28 16.67 -6.05
C SER A 100 5.63 17.51 -4.96
N ASP A 101 5.48 18.82 -5.18
CA ASP A 101 4.92 19.75 -4.20
C ASP A 101 3.42 19.55 -4.01
N THR A 102 2.69 19.27 -5.09
CA THR A 102 1.24 18.98 -5.07
C THR A 102 1.00 17.64 -4.39
N LEU A 103 1.82 16.64 -4.71
CA LEU A 103 1.74 15.34 -4.05
C LEU A 103 2.05 15.47 -2.54
N ARG A 104 3.03 16.30 -2.18
CA ARG A 104 3.36 16.55 -0.77
C ARG A 104 2.24 17.29 -0.03
N THR A 105 1.63 18.30 -0.63
CA THR A 105 0.51 19.03 0.00
C THR A 105 -0.72 18.16 0.17
N LEU A 106 -1.06 17.34 -0.81
CA LEU A 106 -2.12 16.34 -0.69
C LEU A 106 -1.82 15.32 0.42
N GLN A 107 -0.57 14.87 0.56
CA GLN A 107 -0.16 14.00 1.66
C GLN A 107 -0.37 14.66 3.03
N LEU A 108 0.01 15.93 3.16
CA LEU A 108 -0.21 16.72 4.39
C LEU A 108 -1.69 16.90 4.72
N LEU A 109 -2.55 16.93 3.70
CA LEU A 109 -4.00 16.97 3.85
C LEU A 109 -4.62 15.59 4.17
N GLY A 110 -3.81 14.53 4.26
CA GLY A 110 -4.26 13.17 4.58
C GLY A 110 -4.66 12.33 3.36
N TYR A 111 -4.23 12.71 2.16
CA TYR A 111 -4.51 11.94 0.95
C TYR A 111 -3.77 10.59 0.95
N ASN A 112 -4.52 9.50 0.76
CA ASN A 112 -3.99 8.13 0.75
C ASN A 112 -3.67 7.67 -0.69
N TYR A 113 -2.39 7.76 -1.08
CA TYR A 113 -1.94 7.37 -2.42
C TYR A 113 -2.06 5.88 -2.74
N LYS A 114 -1.90 5.01 -1.74
CA LYS A 114 -2.02 3.56 -1.94
C LYS A 114 -3.44 3.19 -2.37
N GLU A 115 -4.44 3.81 -1.75
CA GLU A 115 -5.84 3.59 -2.08
C GLU A 115 -6.28 4.34 -3.34
N ALA A 116 -5.91 5.62 -3.46
CA ALA A 116 -6.44 6.46 -4.54
C ALA A 116 -5.77 6.21 -5.90
N ILE A 117 -4.51 5.76 -5.93
CA ILE A 117 -3.76 5.52 -7.18
C ILE A 117 -3.27 4.07 -7.26
N GLY A 118 -2.65 3.55 -6.19
CA GLY A 118 -2.03 2.23 -6.18
C GLY A 118 -3.02 1.08 -6.43
N ALA A 119 -4.13 1.04 -5.70
CA ALA A 119 -5.15 0.00 -5.83
C ALA A 119 -5.83 0.01 -7.21
N PRO A 120 -6.31 1.15 -7.74
CA PRO A 120 -6.85 1.23 -9.11
C PRO A 120 -5.85 0.78 -10.17
N LEU A 121 -4.58 1.18 -10.06
CA LEU A 121 -3.55 0.79 -11.03
C LEU A 121 -3.28 -0.73 -10.99
N THR A 122 -3.26 -1.31 -9.79
CA THR A 122 -3.11 -2.76 -9.59
C THR A 122 -4.28 -3.52 -10.21
N GLU A 123 -5.51 -3.03 -10.04
CA GLU A 123 -6.70 -3.65 -10.62
C GLU A 123 -6.67 -3.60 -12.15
N VAL A 124 -6.34 -2.44 -12.74
CA VAL A 124 -6.26 -2.26 -14.20
C VAL A 124 -5.18 -3.16 -14.80
N THR A 125 -3.99 -3.23 -14.19
CA THR A 125 -2.89 -4.06 -14.67
C THR A 125 -3.22 -5.54 -14.57
N SER A 126 -3.79 -5.99 -13.45
CA SER A 126 -4.29 -7.36 -13.27
C SER A 126 -5.30 -7.73 -14.37
N ARG A 127 -6.32 -6.89 -14.59
CA ARG A 127 -7.31 -7.09 -15.66
C ARG A 127 -6.67 -7.12 -17.04
N PHE A 128 -5.73 -6.23 -17.32
CA PHE A 128 -5.04 -6.20 -18.61
C PHE A 128 -4.28 -7.51 -18.87
N ILE A 129 -3.52 -8.00 -17.88
CA ILE A 129 -2.78 -9.26 -17.98
C ILE A 129 -3.75 -10.43 -18.18
N LEU A 130 -4.81 -10.52 -17.38
CA LEU A 130 -5.83 -11.57 -17.48
C LEU A 130 -6.53 -11.56 -18.85
N ASN A 131 -6.89 -10.39 -19.38
CA ASN A 131 -7.50 -10.25 -20.69
C ASN A 131 -6.55 -10.65 -21.82
N LYS A 132 -5.25 -10.31 -21.72
CA LYS A 132 -4.24 -10.74 -22.69
C LYS A 132 -4.06 -12.26 -22.66
N LEU A 133 -3.92 -12.85 -21.47
CA LEU A 133 -3.72 -14.29 -21.30
C LEU A 133 -4.94 -15.12 -21.74
N SER A 134 -6.16 -14.65 -21.45
CA SER A 134 -7.41 -15.30 -21.87
C SER A 134 -7.71 -15.15 -23.37
N SER A 135 -7.23 -14.07 -24.00
CA SER A 135 -7.33 -13.92 -25.46
C SER A 135 -6.49 -14.95 -26.23
N GLU A 136 -5.46 -15.52 -25.59
CA GLU A 136 -4.55 -16.51 -26.17
C GLU A 136 -5.13 -17.93 -26.12
N THR A 137 -5.81 -18.29 -25.02
CA THR A 137 -6.47 -19.60 -24.89
C THR A 137 -7.67 -19.77 -25.82
N THR A 138 -8.33 -18.68 -26.20
CA THR A 138 -9.47 -18.71 -27.14
C THR A 138 -9.02 -18.94 -28.60
N LYS A 139 -7.81 -18.51 -28.98
CA LYS A 139 -7.27 -18.74 -30.33
C LYS A 139 -6.90 -20.21 -30.59
N VAL A 140 -6.43 -20.92 -29.56
CA VAL A 140 -6.06 -22.36 -29.67
C VAL A 140 -7.28 -23.24 -29.96
N LYS A 141 -8.49 -22.86 -29.51
CA LYS A 141 -9.73 -23.63 -29.76
C LYS A 141 -10.33 -23.43 -31.16
N ARG A 142 -9.96 -22.36 -31.88
CA ARG A 142 -10.47 -22.06 -33.23
C ARG A 142 -9.66 -22.69 -34.37
N GLN A 143 -8.44 -23.15 -34.12
CA GLN A 143 -7.59 -23.83 -35.13
C GLN A 143 -7.75 -25.37 -35.17
N ARG A 144 -8.72 -25.94 -34.44
CA ARG A 144 -9.02 -27.38 -34.41
C ARG A 144 -10.43 -27.73 -34.91
N LYS A 145 -11.04 -26.89 -35.73
CA LYS A 145 -12.29 -27.20 -36.44
C LYS A 145 -12.10 -27.03 -37.95
#